data_AF-A0A7Y6PZ42-F1
#
_entry.id   AF-A0A7Y6PZ42-F1
#
_cell.length_a   1.000
_cell.length_b   1.000
_cell.length_c   1.000
_cell.angle_alpha   90.00
_cell.angle_beta   90.00
_cell.angle_gamma   90.00
#
_symmetry.space_group_name_H-M   'P 1'
#
loop_
_entity.id
_entity.type
_entity.pdbx_description
1 polymer ?
#
loop_
_entity_poly.entity_id
_entity_poly.type
_entity_poly.pdbx_seq_one_letter_code
_entity_poly.pdbx_strand_id
1 'polypeptide(L)'
;RARSRSDAELDVDAELRFRLGRIVELARPHRLFAAGTDADDFARFVAGIAYAFGTKQDSVDRQVVGVAERLRQALPVQLRRRVAERLASAPALDPAAYIAACNRAADRSGLLACGHTAIAIHAAGGAAKSRHLVELGASQKYLVARKKLRRR
;
A
#
# COMPACT_ATOMS: atom_id res chain seq x y z
N ARG A 1 24.63 -17.40 -22.96
CA ARG A 1 23.92 -16.63 -24.02
C ARG A 1 24.22 -15.15 -23.78
N ALA A 2 24.88 -14.47 -24.72
CA ALA A 2 25.22 -13.06 -24.60
C ALA A 2 23.94 -12.21 -24.74
N ARG A 3 23.63 -11.37 -23.74
CA ARG A 3 22.57 -10.36 -23.84
C ARG A 3 23.10 -9.20 -24.69
N SER A 4 22.32 -8.74 -25.66
CA SER A 4 22.68 -7.56 -26.45
C SER A 4 22.54 -6.30 -25.58
N ARG A 5 23.35 -5.28 -25.84
CA ARG A 5 23.35 -4.02 -25.07
C ARG A 5 21.99 -3.32 -25.11
N SER A 6 21.24 -3.46 -26.21
CA SER A 6 19.88 -2.95 -26.36
C SER A 6 18.86 -3.65 -25.45
N ASP A 7 19.01 -4.95 -25.20
CA ASP A 7 18.09 -5.67 -24.29
C ASP A 7 18.27 -5.20 -22.84
N ALA A 8 19.51 -4.90 -22.44
CA ALA A 8 19.80 -4.40 -21.09
C ALA A 8 19.22 -3.00 -20.85
N GLU A 9 19.25 -2.12 -21.85
CA GLU A 9 18.67 -0.77 -21.75
C GLU A 9 17.13 -0.81 -21.65
N LEU A 10 16.48 -1.71 -22.40
CA LEU A 10 15.04 -1.94 -22.32
C LEU A 10 14.60 -2.52 -20.95
N ASP A 11 15.41 -3.42 -20.38
CA ASP A 11 15.15 -3.99 -19.05
C ASP A 11 15.23 -2.94 -17.94
N VAL A 12 16.25 -2.07 -17.98
CA VAL A 12 16.43 -0.97 -17.00
C VAL A 12 15.28 0.03 -17.08
N ASP A 13 14.86 0.36 -18.29
CA ASP A 13 13.74 1.27 -18.55
C ASP A 13 12.40 0.67 -18.08
N ALA A 14 12.18 -0.64 -18.26
CA ALA A 14 11.02 -1.33 -17.73
C ALA A 14 11.02 -1.41 -16.18
N GLU A 15 12.17 -1.66 -15.56
CA GLU A 15 12.29 -1.66 -14.10
C GLU A 15 12.02 -0.27 -13.51
N LEU A 16 12.56 0.79 -14.13
CA LEU A 16 12.30 2.17 -13.73
C LEU A 16 10.80 2.49 -13.83
N ARG A 17 10.16 2.15 -14.95
CA ARG A 17 8.70 2.33 -15.11
C ARG A 17 7.90 1.58 -14.05
N PHE A 18 8.33 0.38 -13.66
CA PHE A 18 7.69 -0.38 -12.59
C PHE A 18 7.75 0.39 -11.26
N ARG A 19 8.93 0.87 -10.89
CA ARG A 19 9.14 1.65 -9.66
C ARG A 19 8.34 2.96 -9.67
N LEU A 20 8.35 3.70 -10.79
CA LEU A 20 7.57 4.93 -10.94
C LEU A 20 6.06 4.67 -10.82
N GLY A 21 5.55 3.61 -11.46
CA GLY A 21 4.14 3.22 -11.35
C GLY A 21 3.73 2.86 -9.91
N ARG A 22 4.63 2.22 -9.14
CA ARG A 22 4.44 2.00 -7.71
C ARG A 22 4.39 3.29 -6.91
N ILE A 23 5.35 4.19 -7.13
CA ILE A 23 5.47 5.47 -6.40
C ILE A 23 4.20 6.32 -6.61
N VAL A 24 3.76 6.48 -7.85
CA VAL A 24 2.54 7.24 -8.17
C VAL A 24 1.32 6.68 -7.43
N GLU A 25 1.23 5.36 -7.33
CA GLU A 25 0.10 4.69 -6.69
C GLU A 25 0.14 4.78 -5.15
N LEU A 26 1.33 4.79 -4.55
CA LEU A 26 1.54 5.00 -3.11
C LEU A 26 1.39 6.47 -2.70
N ALA A 27 1.70 7.41 -3.60
CA ALA A 27 1.54 8.85 -3.37
C ALA A 27 0.06 9.30 -3.30
N ARG A 28 -0.90 8.41 -3.57
CA ARG A 28 -2.33 8.74 -3.44
C ARG A 28 -2.66 9.08 -1.98
N PRO A 29 -3.48 10.14 -1.71
CA PRO A 29 -3.74 10.61 -0.35
C PRO A 29 -4.22 9.54 0.63
N HIS A 30 -5.08 8.62 0.17
CA HIS A 30 -5.63 7.54 0.99
C HIS A 30 -4.65 6.38 1.28
N ARG A 31 -3.38 6.49 0.85
CA ARG A 31 -2.32 5.49 1.06
C ARG A 31 -1.04 6.08 1.64
N LEU A 32 -1.03 7.38 1.96
CA LEU A 32 0.14 8.05 2.52
C LEU A 32 0.68 7.36 3.77
N PHE A 33 -0.20 6.83 4.62
CA PHE A 33 0.20 6.06 5.80
C PHE A 33 0.97 4.79 5.46
N ALA A 34 0.60 4.09 4.39
CA ALA A 34 1.32 2.90 3.93
C ALA A 34 2.63 3.24 3.19
N ALA A 35 2.79 4.48 2.70
CA ALA A 35 3.93 4.91 1.90
C ALA A 35 5.04 5.58 2.73
N GLY A 36 4.67 6.31 3.79
CA GLY A 36 5.58 7.21 4.51
C GLY A 36 5.72 6.93 6.00
N THR A 37 5.11 5.88 6.53
CA THR A 37 5.18 5.54 7.96
C THR A 37 5.75 4.13 8.13
N ASP A 38 6.57 3.94 9.15
CA ASP A 38 6.98 2.61 9.56
C ASP A 38 5.77 1.77 9.98
N ALA A 39 5.82 0.45 9.77
CA ALA A 39 4.69 -0.43 10.02
C ALA A 39 4.27 -0.43 11.49
N ASP A 40 5.24 -0.40 12.41
CA ASP A 40 4.97 -0.41 13.85
C ASP A 40 4.41 0.94 14.30
N ASP A 41 4.91 2.03 13.73
CA ASP A 41 4.39 3.37 14.01
C ASP A 41 2.95 3.53 13.51
N PHE A 42 2.62 2.99 12.32
CA PHE A 42 1.24 2.99 11.83
C PHE A 42 0.33 2.12 12.69
N ALA A 43 0.80 0.94 13.11
CA ALA A 43 0.05 0.08 14.02
C ALA A 43 -0.23 0.76 15.37
N ARG A 44 0.78 1.39 15.96
CA ARG A 44 0.65 2.20 17.19
C ARG A 44 -0.31 3.37 16.99
N PHE A 45 -0.30 4.01 15.82
CA PHE A 45 -1.24 5.07 15.48
C PHE A 45 -2.69 4.58 15.42
N VAL A 46 -2.95 3.47 14.73
CA VAL A 46 -4.29 2.87 14.62
C VAL A 46 -4.80 2.42 15.99
N ALA A 47 -3.95 1.76 16.78
CA ALA A 47 -4.27 1.37 18.15
C ALA A 47 -4.56 2.60 19.03
N GLY A 48 -3.81 3.70 18.84
CA GLY A 48 -4.03 4.96 19.54
C GLY A 48 -5.38 5.61 19.19
N ILE A 49 -5.80 5.55 17.92
CA ILE A 49 -7.14 6.00 17.49
C ILE A 49 -8.23 5.17 18.17
N ALA A 50 -8.09 3.84 18.15
CA ALA A 50 -9.06 2.93 18.76
C ALA A 50 -9.15 3.14 20.27
N TYR A 51 -8.02 3.35 20.96
CA TYR A 51 -8.00 3.66 22.38
C TYR A 51 -8.55 5.06 22.69
N ALA A 52 -8.27 6.05 21.83
CA ALA A 52 -8.70 7.43 22.03
C ALA A 52 -10.23 7.58 21.91
N PHE A 53 -10.82 6.95 20.90
CA PHE A 53 -12.18 7.23 20.42
C PHE A 53 -13.07 5.99 20.22
N GLY A 54 -12.52 4.78 20.34
CA GLY A 54 -13.27 3.52 20.27
C GLY A 54 -13.58 2.95 21.66
N THR A 55 -13.81 1.64 21.72
CA THR A 55 -13.99 0.90 22.97
C THR A 55 -12.67 0.81 23.72
N LYS A 56 -12.67 1.20 25.00
CA LYS A 56 -11.48 1.09 25.86
C LYS A 56 -11.04 -0.37 25.92
N GLN A 57 -9.76 -0.61 25.60
CA GLN A 57 -9.10 -1.89 25.85
C GLN A 57 -8.29 -1.77 27.15
N ASP A 58 -8.38 -2.77 28.01
CA ASP A 58 -7.86 -2.73 29.40
C ASP A 58 -6.34 -2.95 29.52
N SER A 59 -5.67 -3.35 28.44
CA SER A 59 -4.23 -3.64 28.44
C SER A 59 -3.57 -2.92 27.28
N VAL A 60 -2.82 -1.85 27.56
CA VAL A 60 -2.24 -1.03 26.48
C VAL A 60 -0.82 -0.57 26.80
N ASP A 61 0.06 -0.79 25.83
CA ASP A 61 1.39 -0.19 25.70
C ASP A 61 1.37 1.32 25.98
N ARG A 62 2.32 1.81 26.79
CA ARG A 62 2.46 3.24 27.11
C ARG A 62 2.58 4.11 25.86
N GLN A 63 3.17 3.62 24.77
CA GLN A 63 3.29 4.38 23.53
C GLN A 63 1.92 4.63 22.89
N VAL A 64 1.03 3.64 22.91
CA VAL A 64 -0.33 3.75 22.37
C VAL A 64 -1.16 4.73 23.20
N VAL A 65 -1.03 4.68 24.54
CA VAL A 65 -1.66 5.68 25.43
C VAL A 65 -1.17 7.08 25.11
N GLY A 66 0.15 7.27 24.93
CA GLY A 66 0.73 8.55 24.56
C GLY A 66 0.24 9.08 23.19
N VAL A 67 0.06 8.20 22.20
CA VAL A 67 -0.57 8.57 20.92
C VAL A 67 -2.02 9.01 21.14
N ALA A 68 -2.80 8.25 21.91
CA ALA A 68 -4.19 8.55 22.14
C ALA A 68 -4.41 9.89 22.85
N GLU A 69 -3.60 10.21 23.86
CA GLU A 69 -3.65 11.52 24.53
C GLU A 69 -3.29 12.67 23.56
N ARG A 70 -2.25 12.50 22.74
CA ARG A 70 -1.92 13.48 21.69
C ARG A 70 -3.07 13.69 20.71
N LEU A 71 -3.73 12.61 20.28
CA LEU A 71 -4.90 12.68 19.39
C LEU A 71 -6.08 13.39 20.06
N ARG A 72 -6.36 13.10 21.33
CA ARG A 72 -7.38 13.81 22.09
C ARG A 72 -7.04 15.30 22.13
N GLN A 73 -5.82 15.70 22.45
CA GLN A 73 -5.45 17.12 22.53
C GLN A 73 -5.49 17.82 21.16
N ALA A 74 -5.03 17.17 20.10
CA ALA A 74 -4.90 17.76 18.77
C ALA A 74 -6.24 17.93 18.03
N LEU A 75 -7.20 17.02 18.23
CA LEU A 75 -8.45 17.05 17.46
C LEU A 75 -9.52 17.92 18.14
N PRO A 76 -10.26 18.76 17.40
CA PRO A 76 -11.43 19.47 17.93
C PRO A 76 -12.54 18.52 18.40
N VAL A 77 -13.32 18.91 19.42
CA VAL A 77 -14.37 18.07 20.02
C VAL A 77 -15.36 17.50 19.01
N GLN A 78 -15.80 18.31 18.04
CA GLN A 78 -16.72 17.86 16.99
C GLN A 78 -16.12 16.75 16.13
N LEU A 79 -14.82 16.81 15.85
CA LEU A 79 -14.13 15.79 15.07
C LEU A 79 -13.95 14.51 15.89
N ARG A 80 -13.63 14.62 17.19
CA ARG A 80 -13.55 13.45 18.09
C ARG A 80 -14.85 12.66 18.10
N ARG A 81 -16.01 13.34 18.18
CA ARG A 81 -17.34 12.71 18.12
C ARG A 81 -17.57 11.98 16.80
N ARG A 82 -17.32 12.64 15.67
CA ARG A 82 -17.47 12.02 14.33
C ARG A 82 -16.57 10.81 14.15
N VAL A 83 -15.33 10.86 14.65
CA VAL A 83 -14.41 9.73 14.59
C VAL A 83 -14.93 8.58 15.45
N ALA A 84 -15.37 8.84 16.68
CA ALA A 84 -15.94 7.82 17.57
C ALA A 84 -17.17 7.14 16.94
N GLU A 85 -18.10 7.92 16.37
CA GLU A 85 -19.29 7.40 15.67
C GLU A 85 -18.90 6.50 14.48
N ARG A 86 -17.90 6.90 13.69
CA ARG A 86 -17.42 6.11 12.56
C ARG A 86 -16.79 4.79 13.02
N LEU A 87 -15.96 4.85 14.07
CA LEU A 87 -15.31 3.67 14.63
C LEU A 87 -16.32 2.69 15.26
N ALA A 88 -17.40 3.18 15.87
CA ALA A 88 -18.43 2.33 16.45
C ALA A 88 -19.10 1.41 15.41
N SER A 89 -19.19 1.84 14.15
CA SER A 89 -19.75 1.06 13.04
C SER A 89 -18.72 0.29 12.20
N ALA A 90 -17.42 0.55 12.40
CA ALA A 90 -16.37 0.02 11.54
C ALA A 90 -15.81 -1.30 12.11
N PRO A 91 -15.46 -2.28 11.25
CA PRO A 91 -14.66 -3.42 11.69
C PRO A 91 -13.29 -2.95 12.18
N ALA A 92 -12.68 -3.73 13.07
CA ALA A 92 -11.32 -3.47 13.54
C ALA A 92 -10.36 -3.39 12.33
N LEU A 93 -9.60 -2.30 12.24
CA LEU A 93 -8.62 -2.11 11.17
C LEU A 93 -7.37 -2.93 11.49
N ASP A 94 -6.98 -3.82 10.58
CA ASP A 94 -5.69 -4.50 10.61
C ASP A 94 -4.64 -3.66 9.85
N PRO A 95 -3.66 -3.05 10.55
CA PRO A 95 -2.64 -2.21 9.93
C PRO A 95 -1.77 -2.97 8.93
N ALA A 96 -1.42 -4.22 9.24
CA ALA A 96 -0.57 -5.04 8.39
C ALA A 96 -1.31 -5.44 7.11
N ALA A 97 -2.58 -5.84 7.21
CA ALA A 97 -3.40 -6.13 6.05
C ALA A 97 -3.61 -4.90 5.17
N TYR A 98 -3.80 -3.72 5.77
CA TYR A 98 -3.92 -2.45 5.05
C TYR A 98 -2.63 -2.10 4.26
N ILE A 99 -1.46 -2.16 4.91
CA ILE A 99 -0.17 -1.90 4.26
C ILE A 99 0.05 -2.91 3.13
N ALA A 100 -0.19 -4.19 3.37
CA ALA A 100 -0.07 -5.23 2.36
C ALA A 100 -1.02 -4.99 1.17
N ALA A 101 -2.25 -4.55 1.42
CA ALA A 101 -3.19 -4.20 0.35
C ALA A 101 -2.71 -2.99 -0.48
N CYS A 102 -2.17 -1.96 0.17
CA CYS A 102 -1.59 -0.80 -0.52
C CYS A 102 -0.40 -1.19 -1.38
N ASN A 103 0.50 -2.03 -0.86
CA ASN A 103 1.65 -2.54 -1.60
C ASN A 103 1.23 -3.40 -2.81
N ARG A 104 0.25 -4.29 -2.64
CA ARG A 104 -0.29 -5.06 -3.77
C ARG A 104 -0.88 -4.14 -4.84
N ALA A 105 -1.61 -3.11 -4.46
CA ALA A 105 -2.17 -2.17 -5.42
C ALA A 105 -1.06 -1.36 -6.15
N ALA A 106 -0.02 -0.96 -5.43
CA ALA A 106 1.17 -0.33 -5.99
C ALA A 106 1.85 -1.24 -7.02
N ASP A 107 2.08 -2.52 -6.68
CA ASP A 107 2.67 -3.50 -7.58
C ASP A 107 1.87 -3.66 -8.88
N ARG A 108 0.54 -3.69 -8.78
CA ARG A 108 -0.35 -3.78 -9.95
C ARG A 108 -0.22 -2.54 -10.84
N SER A 109 -0.13 -1.35 -10.25
CA SER A 109 0.12 -0.11 -10.98
C SER A 109 1.50 -0.14 -11.66
N GLY A 110 2.53 -0.57 -10.95
CA GLY A 110 3.87 -0.77 -11.49
C GLY A 110 3.86 -1.73 -12.69
N LEU A 111 3.17 -2.88 -12.57
CA LEU A 111 3.05 -3.85 -13.66
C LEU A 111 2.34 -3.24 -14.88
N LEU A 112 1.29 -2.45 -14.68
CA LEU A 112 0.60 -1.76 -15.79
C LEU A 112 1.52 -0.75 -16.49
N ALA A 113 2.35 -0.03 -15.73
CA ALA A 113 3.29 0.97 -16.24
C ALA A 113 4.44 0.34 -17.03
N CYS A 114 5.12 -0.67 -16.48
CA CYS A 114 6.23 -1.33 -17.17
C CYS A 114 5.75 -2.28 -18.28
N GLY A 115 4.62 -2.95 -18.06
CA GLY A 115 4.06 -3.93 -18.98
C GLY A 115 4.89 -5.19 -19.18
N HIS A 116 5.86 -5.46 -18.30
CA HIS A 116 6.75 -6.60 -18.38
C HIS A 116 6.64 -7.43 -17.09
N THR A 117 5.87 -8.52 -17.15
CA THR A 117 5.52 -9.33 -15.97
C THR A 117 6.76 -9.92 -15.26
N ALA A 118 7.73 -10.43 -16.01
CA ALA A 118 8.95 -11.01 -15.40
C ALA A 118 9.77 -9.97 -14.61
N ILE A 119 9.96 -8.77 -15.17
CA ILE A 119 10.67 -7.67 -14.50
C ILE A 119 9.90 -7.19 -13.27
N ALA A 120 8.58 -7.05 -13.37
CA ALA A 120 7.74 -6.67 -12.23
C ALA A 120 7.83 -7.69 -11.08
N ILE A 121 7.80 -8.98 -11.39
CA ILE A 121 7.96 -10.06 -10.40
C ILE A 121 9.37 -10.02 -9.78
N HIS A 122 10.40 -9.86 -10.59
CA HIS A 122 11.79 -9.78 -10.11
C HIS A 122 11.98 -8.57 -9.18
N ALA A 123 11.56 -7.38 -9.62
CA ALA A 123 11.66 -6.15 -8.86
C ALA A 123 10.81 -6.16 -7.57
N ALA A 124 9.73 -6.95 -7.52
CA ALA A 124 8.93 -7.17 -6.32
C ALA A 124 9.53 -8.21 -5.34
N GLY A 125 10.72 -8.75 -5.63
CA GLY A 125 11.41 -9.72 -4.77
C GLY A 125 11.11 -11.18 -5.10
N GLY A 126 10.61 -11.46 -6.30
CA GLY A 126 10.43 -12.81 -6.84
C GLY A 126 9.01 -13.37 -6.70
N ALA A 127 8.73 -14.44 -7.46
CA ALA A 127 7.38 -14.99 -7.64
C ALA A 127 6.70 -15.44 -6.34
N ALA A 128 7.47 -15.95 -5.38
CA ALA A 128 6.94 -16.37 -4.08
C ALA A 128 6.38 -15.20 -3.27
N LYS A 129 7.02 -14.02 -3.33
CA LYS A 129 6.59 -12.81 -2.63
C LYS A 129 5.53 -12.02 -3.41
N SER A 130 5.48 -12.19 -4.72
CA SER A 130 4.60 -11.43 -5.62
C SER A 130 3.59 -12.30 -6.38
N ARG A 131 2.99 -13.29 -5.70
CA ARG A 131 2.01 -14.20 -6.32
C ARG A 131 0.84 -13.45 -6.99
N HIS A 132 0.40 -12.33 -6.40
CA HIS A 132 -0.63 -11.47 -6.97
C HIS A 132 -0.25 -10.88 -8.34
N LEU A 133 1.05 -10.68 -8.62
CA LEU A 133 1.52 -10.21 -9.93
C LEU A 133 1.52 -11.34 -10.97
N VAL A 134 1.83 -12.56 -10.56
CA VAL A 134 1.74 -13.75 -11.42
C VAL A 134 0.29 -13.94 -11.86
N GLU A 135 -0.63 -13.95 -10.89
CA GLU A 135 -2.06 -14.11 -11.13
C GLU A 135 -2.63 -12.97 -11.99
N LEU A 136 -2.26 -11.72 -11.70
CA LEU A 136 -2.69 -10.58 -12.52
C LEU A 136 -2.13 -10.65 -13.93
N GLY A 137 -0.84 -10.93 -14.08
CA GLY A 137 -0.15 -11.00 -15.37
C GLY A 137 -0.71 -12.07 -16.31
N ALA A 138 -1.21 -13.18 -15.74
CA ALA A 138 -1.89 -14.25 -16.46
C ALA A 138 -3.38 -13.94 -16.74
N SER A 139 -3.97 -12.93 -16.09
CA SER A 139 -5.40 -12.67 -16.19
C SER A 139 -5.80 -12.03 -17.53
N GLN A 140 -6.93 -12.45 -18.08
CA GLN A 140 -7.46 -11.87 -19.33
C GLN A 140 -7.76 -10.37 -19.21
N LYS A 141 -8.23 -9.92 -18.03
CA LYS A 141 -8.50 -8.50 -17.76
C LYS A 141 -7.24 -7.64 -17.93
N TYR A 142 -6.12 -8.11 -17.42
CA TYR A 142 -4.83 -7.42 -17.58
C TYR A 142 -4.37 -7.39 -19.04
N LEU A 143 -4.44 -8.52 -19.74
CA LEU A 143 -4.04 -8.60 -21.15
C LEU A 143 -4.85 -7.64 -22.03
N VAL A 144 -6.16 -7.54 -21.79
CA VAL A 144 -7.04 -6.57 -22.48
C VAL A 144 -6.66 -5.13 -22.13
N ALA A 145 -6.44 -4.81 -20.86
CA ALA A 145 -6.03 -3.47 -20.43
C ALA A 145 -4.69 -3.07 -21.08
N ARG A 146 -3.73 -3.99 -21.14
CA ARG A 146 -2.42 -3.73 -21.76
C ARG A 146 -2.52 -3.52 -23.26
N LYS A 147 -3.37 -4.29 -23.95
CA LYS A 147 -3.65 -4.10 -25.39
C LYS A 147 -4.21 -2.71 -25.69
N LYS A 148 -5.07 -2.17 -24.81
CA LYS A 148 -5.59 -0.79 -24.95
C LYS A 148 -4.50 0.27 -24.77
N LEU A 149 -3.60 0.08 -23.80
CA LEU A 149 -2.52 1.02 -23.52
C LEU A 149 -1.45 1.09 -24.63
N ARG A 150 -1.22 -0.01 -25.36
CA ARG A 150 -0.28 -0.03 -26.51
C ARG A 150 -0.80 0.66 -27.78
N ARG A 151 -2.10 0.98 -27.83
CA ARG A 151 -2.76 1.58 -29.01
C ARG A 151 -2.94 3.10 -28.89
N ARG A 152 -2.47 3.70 -27.79
CA ARG A 152 -2.42 5.14 -27.57
C ARG A 152 -0.99 5.61 -27.78
#